data_AF-A0A7K5UW91-F1
#
_entry.id   AF-A0A7K5UW91-F1
#
_cell.length_a   1.000
_cell.length_b   1.000
_cell.length_c   1.000
_cell.angle_alpha   90.00
_cell.angle_beta   90.00
_cell.angle_gamma   90.00
#
_symmetry.space_group_name_H-M   'P 1'
#
loop_
_entity.id
_entity.type
_entity.pdbx_description
1 polymer ?
#
loop_
_entity_poly.entity_id
_entity_poly.type
_entity_poly.pdbx_seq_one_letter_code
_entity_poly.pdbx_strand_id
1 'polypeptide(L)' 'MSIASANTTMRVPAGFRNLLEGLAREVLREQPTDVVAFAAQYFQKLLEQREAGGVDPVAWGAMLEN' A
#
# COMPACT_ATOMS: atom_id res chain seq x y z
N MET A 1 25.33 -10.01 -27.93
CA MET A 1 24.33 -9.01 -27.49
C MET A 1 24.53 -8.77 -26.01
N SER A 2 25.05 -7.61 -25.62
CA SER A 2 25.17 -7.24 -24.22
C SER A 2 23.85 -6.65 -23.76
N ILE A 3 23.06 -7.44 -23.04
CA ILE A 3 22.00 -6.91 -22.18
C ILE A 3 22.70 -6.10 -21.10
N ALA A 4 22.71 -4.78 -21.25
CA ALA A 4 22.99 -3.90 -20.14
C ALA A 4 21.98 -4.26 -19.06
N SER A 5 22.44 -4.84 -17.95
CA SER A 5 21.62 -5.06 -16.77
C SER A 5 21.16 -3.69 -16.30
N ALA A 6 19.95 -3.30 -16.69
CA ALA A 6 19.30 -2.13 -16.12
C ALA A 6 19.31 -2.33 -14.61
N ASN A 7 19.88 -1.36 -13.90
CA ASN A 7 20.11 -1.36 -12.46
C ASN A 7 18.98 -2.08 -11.70
N THR A 8 19.27 -3.30 -11.22
CA THR A 8 18.30 -4.25 -10.65
C THR A 8 17.85 -3.87 -9.23
N THR A 9 17.91 -2.58 -8.87
CA THR A 9 17.57 -2.04 -7.54
C THR A 9 16.14 -1.52 -7.44
N MET A 10 15.42 -1.36 -8.56
CA MET A 10 14.00 -1.00 -8.53
C MET A 10 13.13 -2.25 -8.34
N ARG A 11 12.95 -2.68 -7.09
CA ARG A 11 11.99 -3.72 -6.70
C ARG A 11 10.81 -3.07 -5.98
N VAL A 12 9.61 -3.58 -6.22
CA VAL A 12 8.42 -3.18 -5.47
C VAL A 12 8.61 -3.57 -4.01
N PRO A 13 8.42 -2.65 -3.05
CA PRO A 13 8.52 -2.98 -1.63
C PRO A 13 7.50 -4.04 -1.21
N ALA A 14 7.89 -4.92 -0.30
CA ALA A 14 6.95 -5.85 0.32
C ALA A 14 5.82 -5.09 1.02
N GLY A 15 4.60 -5.60 0.94
CA GLY A 15 3.37 -4.99 1.43
C GLY A 15 2.80 -3.91 0.53
N PHE A 16 3.53 -3.42 -0.48
CA PHE A 16 3.07 -2.31 -1.31
C PHE A 16 1.83 -2.68 -2.15
N ARG A 17 1.78 -3.91 -2.67
CA ARG A 17 0.59 -4.38 -3.38
C ARG A 17 -0.62 -4.45 -2.45
N ASN A 18 -0.45 -5.04 -1.27
CA ASN A 18 -1.53 -5.14 -0.27
C ASN A 18 -2.04 -3.75 0.16
N LEU A 19 -1.14 -2.77 0.33
CA LEU A 19 -1.50 -1.38 0.61
C LEU A 19 -2.41 -0.79 -0.49
N LEU A 20 -2.02 -0.95 -1.76
CA LEU A 20 -2.80 -0.45 -2.90
C LEU A 20 -4.13 -1.19 -3.07
N GLU A 21 -4.15 -2.51 -2.85
CA GLU A 21 -5.39 -3.29 -2.88
C GLU A 21 -6.36 -2.88 -1.77
N GLY A 22 -5.85 -2.57 -0.58
CA GLY A 22 -6.63 -2.01 0.53
C GLY A 22 -7.30 -0.70 0.15
N LEU A 23 -6.53 0.26 -0.39
CA LEU A 23 -7.08 1.52 -0.90
C LEU A 23 -8.12 1.28 -2.00
N ALA A 24 -7.81 0.45 -2.99
CA ALA A 24 -8.70 0.19 -4.12
C ALA A 24 -10.05 -0.39 -3.66
N ARG A 25 -10.04 -1.33 -2.69
CA ARG A 25 -11.27 -1.88 -2.12
C ARG A 25 -12.13 -0.81 -1.45
N GLU A 26 -11.51 0.09 -0.69
CA GLU A 26 -12.25 1.13 0.02
C GLU A 26 -12.77 2.23 -0.92
N VAL A 27 -12.04 2.55 -2.00
CA VAL A 27 -12.54 3.44 -3.07
C VAL A 27 -13.75 2.83 -3.76
N LEU A 28 -13.70 1.53 -4.11
CA LEU A 28 -14.83 0.82 -4.72
C LEU A 28 -16.05 0.71 -3.78
N ARG A 29 -15.81 0.69 -2.47
CA ARG A 29 -16.86 0.64 -1.44
C ARG A 29 -17.54 2.00 -1.28
N GLU A 30 -16.77 3.05 -1.06
CA GLU A 30 -17.29 4.37 -0.69
C GLU A 30 -17.64 5.23 -1.91
N GLN A 31 -17.18 4.87 -3.11
CA GLN A 31 -17.41 5.59 -4.36
C GLN A 31 -17.18 7.13 -4.24
N PRO A 32 -16.04 7.57 -3.67
CA PRO A 32 -15.81 8.98 -3.39
C PRO A 32 -15.68 9.81 -4.67
N THR A 33 -16.19 11.03 -4.65
CA THR A 33 -16.04 11.97 -5.78
C THR A 33 -14.60 12.47 -5.91
N ASP A 34 -13.91 12.68 -4.78
CA ASP A 34 -12.50 13.05 -4.73
C ASP A 34 -11.66 11.88 -4.20
N VAL A 35 -11.12 11.09 -5.13
CA VAL A 35 -10.30 9.91 -4.82
C VAL A 35 -8.98 10.29 -4.16
N VAL A 36 -8.40 11.47 -4.49
CA VAL A 36 -7.10 11.88 -3.96
C VAL A 36 -7.24 12.27 -2.49
N ALA A 37 -8.24 13.08 -2.15
CA ALA A 37 -8.54 13.43 -0.77
C ALA A 37 -8.88 12.18 0.06
N PHE A 38 -9.69 11.28 -0.49
CA PHE A 38 -10.03 10.01 0.17
C PHE A 38 -8.79 9.16 0.45
N ALA A 39 -7.88 9.00 -0.53
CA ALA A 39 -6.66 8.22 -0.35
C ALA A 39 -5.76 8.81 0.73
N ALA A 40 -5.61 10.14 0.79
CA ALA A 40 -4.84 10.81 1.84
C ALA A 40 -5.42 10.52 3.23
N GLN A 41 -6.74 10.64 3.39
CA GLN A 41 -7.41 10.33 4.66
C GLN A 41 -7.30 8.84 5.02
N TYR A 42 -7.41 7.95 4.04
CA TYR A 42 -7.27 6.51 4.24
C TYR A 42 -5.88 6.16 4.78
N PHE A 43 -4.80 6.67 4.15
CA PHE A 43 -3.44 6.42 4.63
C PHE A 43 -3.16 7.07 5.97
N GLN A 44 -3.72 8.25 6.24
CA GLN A 44 -3.63 8.89 7.57
C GLN A 44 -4.22 7.97 8.65
N LYS A 45 -5.41 7.43 8.42
CA LYS A 45 -6.07 6.51 9.36
C LYS A 45 -5.24 5.24 9.59
N LEU A 46 -4.60 4.68 8.56
CA LEU A 46 -3.71 3.53 8.72
C LEU A 46 -2.48 3.86 9.57
N LEU A 47 -1.90 5.06 9.44
CA LEU A 47 -0.80 5.52 10.28
C LEU A 47 -1.24 5.65 11.74
N GLU A 48 -2.38 6.31 11.99
CA GLU A 48 -2.92 6.47 13.35
C GLU A 48 -3.19 5.09 14.01
N GLN A 49 -3.72 4.13 13.25
CA GLN A 49 -3.92 2.76 13.74
C GLN A 49 -2.62 2.05 14.09
N ARG A 50 -1.58 2.22 13.27
CA ARG A 50 -0.24 1.69 13.54
C ARG A 50 0.33 2.28 14.83
N GLU A 51 0.18 3.58 15.03
CA GLU A 51 0.70 4.29 16.21
C GLU A 51 -0.09 3.96 17.48
N ALA A 52 -1.42 3.82 17.39
CA ALA A 52 -2.28 3.58 18.55
C ALA A 52 -2.34 2.11 18.98
N GLY A 53 -2.31 1.17 18.04
CA GLY A 53 -2.57 -0.25 18.29
C GLY A 53 -1.43 -1.20 17.93
N GLY A 54 -0.35 -0.72 17.30
CA GLY A 54 0.78 -1.55 16.86
C GLY A 54 0.44 -2.56 15.76
N VAL A 55 -0.80 -2.60 15.28
CA VAL A 55 -1.24 -3.50 14.21
C VAL A 55 -1.13 -2.74 12.89
N ASP A 56 -0.21 -3.20 12.04
CA ASP A 56 -0.05 -2.68 10.69
C ASP A 56 -0.56 -3.71 9.66
N PRO A 57 -1.71 -3.48 9.03
CA PRO A 57 -2.25 -4.39 8.01
C PRO A 57 -1.34 -4.51 6.80
N VAL A 58 -0.48 -3.51 6.53
CA VAL A 58 0.51 -3.55 5.46
C VAL A 58 1.64 -4.51 5.82
N ALA A 59 2.13 -4.45 7.05
CA ALA A 59 3.15 -5.36 7.55
C ALA A 59 2.67 -6.82 7.56
N TRP A 60 1.40 -7.05 7.95
CA TRP A 60 0.79 -8.37 7.86
C TRP A 60 0.71 -8.87 6.41
N GLY A 61 0.26 -8.01 5.49
CA GLY A 61 0.24 -8.34 4.06
C GLY A 61 1.63 -8.69 3.53
N ALA A 62 2.65 -7.90 3.91
CA ALA A 62 4.04 -8.14 3.53
C ALA A 62 4.57 -9.50 4.01
N MET A 63 4.17 -9.95 5.20
CA MET A 63 4.56 -11.27 5.72
C MET A 63 3.98 -12.43 4.91
N LEU A 64 2.86 -12.23 4.21
CA LEU A 64 2.18 -13.26 3.42
C LEU A 64 2.63 -13.33 1.96
N GLU A 65 3.43 -12.37 1.48
CA GLU A 65 3.88 -12.26 0.08
C GLU A 65 5.10 -13.15 -0.26
N ASN A 66 5.38 -14.19 0.54
CA ASN A 66 6.55 -15.08 0.38
C ASN A 66 6.40 -16.13 -0.73
#